data_AF-A0A2P2LH34-F1
#
_entry.id   AF-A0A2P2LH34-F1
#
_cell.length_a   1.000
_cell.length_b   1.000
_cell.length_c   1.000
_cell.angle_alpha   90.00
_cell.angle_beta   90.00
_cell.angle_gamma   90.00
#
_symmetry.space_group_name_H-M   'P 1'
#
loop_
_entity.id
_entity.type
_entity.pdbx_description
1 polymer ?
#
loop_
_entity_poly.entity_id
_entity_poly.type
_entity_poly.pdbx_seq_one_letter_code
_entity_poly.pdbx_strand_id
1 'polypeptide(L)'
;MVYSNAVVTVSPTYLKETLCSGWLASTLIRHRDKYFGILNGIDAAMWNPATDVFLPAKFNAQKIEGKKTCKYYVQRGLGLASVSIAKNVTLKVPLVVCITRLVAQKGLHLITHAIRHVEELGGQIVILGKASDGRIEGEFKQLADLHNQGPGVRILLLYR
;
A
#
# COMPACT_ATOMS: atom_id res chain seq x y z
N MET A 1 -29.20 -13.25 2.30
CA MET A 1 -28.59 -14.14 3.31
C MET A 1 -29.55 -15.23 3.77
N VAL A 2 -30.67 -14.89 4.43
CA VAL A 2 -31.67 -15.89 4.87
C VAL A 2 -32.23 -16.70 3.70
N TYR A 3 -32.65 -16.02 2.64
CA TYR A 3 -33.22 -16.65 1.42
C TYR A 3 -32.20 -17.02 0.34
N SER A 4 -30.91 -16.76 0.56
CA SER A 4 -29.86 -17.07 -0.43
C SER A 4 -29.43 -18.53 -0.29
N ASN A 5 -29.13 -19.21 -1.40
CA ASN A 5 -28.59 -20.58 -1.37
C ASN A 5 -27.13 -20.61 -0.89
N ALA A 6 -26.34 -19.62 -1.31
CA ALA A 6 -24.95 -19.44 -0.88
C ALA A 6 -24.67 -17.95 -0.63
N VAL A 7 -23.73 -17.68 0.27
CA VAL A 7 -23.26 -16.34 0.63
C VAL A 7 -21.73 -16.38 0.58
N VAL A 8 -21.13 -15.43 -0.13
CA VAL A 8 -19.67 -15.40 -0.31
C VAL A 8 -19.09 -14.10 0.22
N THR A 9 -17.84 -14.17 0.67
CA THR A 9 -17.05 -13.01 1.06
C THR A 9 -15.65 -13.06 0.49
N VAL A 10 -14.95 -11.92 0.51
CA VAL A 10 -13.71 -11.68 -0.26
C VAL A 10 -12.46 -12.34 0.30
N SER A 11 -12.53 -12.97 1.48
CA SER A 11 -11.43 -13.80 1.99
C SER A 11 -11.89 -14.78 3.08
N PRO A 12 -11.22 -15.95 3.21
CA PRO A 12 -11.46 -16.87 4.33
C PRO A 12 -11.20 -16.26 5.71
N THR A 13 -10.26 -15.30 5.82
CA THR A 13 -9.98 -14.62 7.09
C THR A 13 -11.11 -13.68 7.47
N TYR A 14 -11.59 -12.88 6.51
CA TYR A 14 -12.71 -11.96 6.74
C TYR A 14 -14.01 -12.70 7.05
N LEU A 15 -14.18 -13.93 6.52
CA LEU A 15 -15.25 -14.82 6.96
C LEU A 15 -15.20 -15.09 8.47
N LYS A 16 -14.02 -15.42 9.01
CA LYS A 16 -13.86 -15.68 10.45
C LYS A 16 -14.11 -14.42 11.28
N GLU A 17 -13.59 -13.28 10.83
CA GLU A 17 -13.79 -11.98 11.49
C GLU A 17 -15.28 -11.59 11.57
N THR A 18 -16.01 -11.79 10.47
CA THR A 18 -17.45 -11.45 10.39
C THR A 18 -18.35 -12.42 11.15
N LEU A 19 -17.88 -13.64 11.42
CA LEU A 19 -18.54 -14.59 12.32
C LEU A 19 -18.32 -14.23 13.80
N CYS A 20 -17.14 -13.73 14.16
CA CYS A 20 -16.84 -13.34 15.54
C CYS A 20 -17.38 -11.94 15.90
N SER A 21 -17.49 -11.04 14.92
CA SER A 21 -17.82 -9.64 15.14
C SER A 21 -18.56 -9.03 13.95
N GLY A 22 -19.45 -8.09 14.21
CA GLY A 22 -20.18 -7.35 13.17
C GLY A 22 -21.69 -7.44 13.36
N TRP A 23 -22.41 -6.50 12.75
CA TRP A 23 -23.85 -6.33 12.98
C TRP A 23 -24.70 -7.53 12.54
N LEU A 24 -24.18 -8.36 11.64
CA LEU A 24 -24.84 -9.57 11.14
C LEU A 24 -24.27 -10.87 11.72
N ALA A 25 -23.35 -10.81 12.68
CA ALA A 25 -22.63 -11.98 13.19
C ALA A 25 -23.59 -13.10 13.63
N SER A 26 -24.63 -12.79 14.41
CA SER A 26 -25.64 -13.75 14.86
C SER A 26 -26.34 -14.48 13.72
N THR A 27 -26.64 -13.76 12.63
CA THR A 27 -27.33 -14.30 11.47
C THR A 27 -26.35 -15.10 10.60
N LEU A 28 -25.09 -14.64 10.48
CA LEU A 28 -24.03 -15.33 9.75
C LEU A 28 -23.66 -16.65 10.43
N ILE A 29 -23.58 -16.68 11.76
CA ILE A 29 -23.37 -17.89 12.55
C ILE A 29 -24.50 -18.89 12.31
N ARG A 30 -25.76 -18.44 12.33
CA ARG A 30 -26.93 -19.29 12.07
C ARG A 30 -26.91 -19.93 10.68
N HIS A 31 -26.30 -19.28 9.70
CA HIS A 31 -26.23 -19.73 8.31
C HIS A 31 -24.79 -20.04 7.85
N ARG A 32 -23.92 -20.43 8.78
CA ARG A 32 -22.49 -20.68 8.51
C ARG A 32 -22.25 -21.72 7.43
N ASP A 33 -23.14 -22.71 7.31
CA ASP A 33 -22.98 -23.84 6.38
C ASP A 33 -23.07 -23.41 4.91
N LYS A 34 -23.66 -22.25 4.65
CA LYS A 34 -23.75 -21.64 3.32
C LYS A 34 -22.93 -20.37 3.15
N TYR A 35 -22.04 -20.07 4.11
CA TYR A 35 -21.16 -18.90 4.08
C TYR A 35 -19.73 -19.30 3.75
N PHE A 36 -19.18 -18.75 2.67
CA PHE A 36 -17.87 -19.12 2.14
C PHE A 36 -16.97 -17.91 1.94
N GLY A 37 -15.68 -18.06 2.20
CA GLY A 37 -14.66 -17.05 1.91
C GLY A 37 -13.91 -17.43 0.65
N ILE A 38 -14.05 -16.63 -0.41
CA ILE A 38 -13.35 -16.83 -1.68
C ILE A 38 -12.34 -15.70 -1.81
N LEU A 39 -11.06 -16.06 -1.91
CA LEU A 39 -9.98 -15.08 -2.05
C LEU A 39 -10.06 -14.43 -3.44
N ASN A 40 -10.05 -13.11 -3.47
CA ASN A 40 -9.99 -12.36 -4.72
C ASN A 40 -8.66 -12.63 -5.46
N GLY A 41 -8.74 -12.83 -6.77
CA GLY A 41 -7.60 -12.87 -7.65
C GLY A 41 -7.17 -11.48 -8.14
N ILE A 42 -6.07 -11.45 -8.88
CA ILE A 42 -5.62 -10.30 -9.69
C ILE A 42 -5.45 -10.76 -11.14
N ASP A 43 -5.51 -9.82 -12.09
CA ASP A 43 -5.17 -10.11 -13.48
C ASP A 43 -3.65 -10.29 -13.60
N ALA A 44 -3.20 -11.53 -13.74
CA ALA A 44 -1.80 -11.88 -13.84
C ALA A 44 -1.18 -11.55 -15.21
N ALA A 45 -1.98 -11.28 -16.25
CA ALA A 45 -1.46 -10.83 -17.54
C ALA A 45 -1.16 -9.33 -17.49
N MET A 46 -2.06 -8.56 -16.86
CA MET A 46 -1.87 -7.12 -16.63
C MET A 46 -0.77 -6.84 -15.60
N TRP A 47 -0.75 -7.57 -14.49
CA TRP A 47 0.19 -7.35 -13.37
C TRP A 47 1.37 -8.33 -13.38
N ASN A 48 2.15 -8.32 -14.47
CA ASN A 48 3.30 -9.21 -14.63
C ASN A 48 4.62 -8.44 -14.74
N PRO A 49 5.48 -8.44 -13.71
CA PRO A 49 6.77 -7.75 -13.73
C PRO A 49 7.74 -8.21 -14.84
N ALA A 50 7.52 -9.40 -15.43
CA ALA A 50 8.33 -9.92 -16.51
C ALA A 50 7.96 -9.35 -17.88
N THR A 51 6.73 -8.84 -18.04
CA THR A 51 6.22 -8.33 -19.32
C THR A 51 5.75 -6.88 -19.27
N ASP A 52 5.53 -6.33 -18.09
CA ASP A 52 5.06 -4.96 -17.86
C ASP A 52 5.96 -3.92 -18.56
N VAL A 53 5.33 -3.09 -19.38
CA VAL A 53 5.96 -2.04 -20.19
C VAL A 53 6.18 -0.75 -19.39
N PHE A 54 5.47 -0.56 -18.29
CA PHE A 54 5.61 0.59 -17.40
C PHE A 54 6.82 0.48 -16.46
N LEU A 55 7.39 -0.72 -16.34
CA LEU A 55 8.60 -0.93 -15.56
C LEU A 55 9.85 -0.58 -16.37
N PRO A 56 10.78 0.21 -15.81
CA PRO A 56 12.04 0.55 -16.49
C PRO A 56 12.93 -0.69 -16.70
N ALA A 57 12.75 -1.73 -15.89
CA ALA A 57 13.40 -3.01 -16.06
C ALA A 57 12.46 -4.15 -15.66
N LYS A 58 12.37 -5.16 -16.52
CA LYS A 58 11.60 -6.37 -16.26
C LYS A 58 12.33 -7.26 -15.25
N PHE A 59 11.58 -7.95 -14.41
CA PHE A 59 12.14 -8.89 -13.43
C PHE A 59 11.19 -10.05 -13.16
N ASN A 60 11.70 -11.12 -12.57
CA ASN A 60 10.90 -12.28 -12.17
C ASN A 60 11.46 -12.89 -10.87
N ALA A 61 10.83 -13.97 -10.39
CA ALA A 61 11.22 -14.62 -9.14
C ALA A 61 12.68 -15.14 -9.13
N GLN A 62 13.24 -15.47 -10.29
CA GLN A 62 14.60 -16.00 -10.45
C GLN A 62 15.62 -14.87 -10.69
N LYS A 63 15.20 -13.78 -11.32
CA LYS A 63 16.04 -12.62 -11.69
C LYS A 63 15.47 -11.35 -11.08
N ILE A 64 15.90 -11.07 -9.85
CA ILE A 64 15.39 -9.95 -9.03
C ILE A 64 16.16 -8.64 -9.27
N GLU A 65 17.21 -8.65 -10.09
CA GLU A 65 18.08 -7.48 -10.28
C GLU A 65 17.34 -6.27 -10.88
N GLY A 66 16.39 -6.51 -11.79
CA GLY A 66 15.54 -5.46 -12.36
C GLY A 66 14.75 -4.69 -11.28
N LYS A 67 14.43 -5.31 -10.14
CA LYS A 67 13.78 -4.63 -9.00
C LYS A 67 14.65 -3.52 -8.42
N LYS A 68 15.99 -3.66 -8.44
CA LYS A 68 16.92 -2.62 -7.98
C LYS A 68 16.86 -1.41 -8.91
N THR A 69 16.80 -1.65 -10.23
CA THR A 69 16.64 -0.60 -11.24
C THR A 69 15.31 0.12 -11.10
N CYS A 70 14.21 -0.62 -10.89
CA CYS A 70 12.89 -0.01 -10.62
C CYS A 70 12.90 0.85 -9.36
N LYS A 71 13.52 0.37 -8.28
CA LYS A 71 13.67 1.16 -7.04
C LYS A 71 14.43 2.46 -7.29
N TYR A 72 15.55 2.39 -7.99
CA TYR A 72 16.35 3.57 -8.34
C TYR A 72 15.57 4.56 -9.18
N TYR A 73 14.78 4.08 -10.15
CA TYR A 73 13.93 4.92 -10.98
C TYR A 73 12.87 5.66 -10.16
N VAL A 74 12.22 4.99 -9.20
CA VAL A 74 11.26 5.64 -8.28
C VAL A 74 11.97 6.67 -7.40
N GLN A 75 13.13 6.33 -6.83
CA GLN A 75 13.89 7.26 -6.00
C GLN A 75 14.29 8.52 -6.78
N ARG A 76 14.79 8.35 -8.00
CA ARG A 76 15.15 9.48 -8.87
C ARG A 76 13.94 10.29 -9.33
N GLY A 77 12.89 9.63 -9.80
CA GLY A 77 11.69 10.30 -10.30
C GLY A 77 10.97 11.12 -9.23
N LEU A 78 11.09 10.72 -7.97
CA LEU A 78 10.52 11.44 -6.83
C LEU A 78 11.54 12.34 -6.11
N GLY A 79 12.79 12.45 -6.60
CA GLY A 79 13.82 13.26 -5.97
C GLY A 79 14.23 12.80 -4.55
N LEU A 80 14.04 11.53 -4.22
CA LEU A 80 14.54 10.92 -2.98
C LEU A 80 16.06 10.76 -3.06
N ALA A 81 16.73 10.81 -1.91
CA ALA A 81 18.18 10.57 -1.84
C ALA A 81 18.50 9.17 -2.40
N SER A 82 19.06 9.13 -3.60
CA SER A 82 19.50 7.88 -4.20
C SER A 82 20.78 7.45 -3.51
N VAL A 83 20.79 6.27 -2.90
CA VAL A 83 22.01 5.72 -2.28
C VAL A 83 22.93 5.19 -3.37
N SER A 84 23.66 6.11 -3.98
CA SER A 84 24.72 5.97 -4.99
C SER A 84 25.06 7.43 -5.33
N ILE A 85 26.08 8.11 -4.80
CA ILE A 85 27.52 7.82 -4.75
C ILE A 85 28.15 8.71 -3.63
N ALA A 86 27.87 8.43 -2.35
CA ALA A 86 28.55 9.12 -1.25
C ALA A 86 29.30 8.08 -0.41
N LYS A 87 30.59 7.91 -0.73
CA LYS A 87 31.63 7.25 0.08
C LYS A 87 31.35 5.81 0.55
N ASN A 88 31.83 4.83 -0.23
CA ASN A 88 32.30 3.50 0.22
C ASN A 88 31.44 2.62 1.14
N VAL A 89 30.17 2.92 1.37
CA VAL A 89 29.22 2.01 2.03
C VAL A 89 27.95 1.97 1.20
N THR A 90 27.64 0.81 0.63
CA THR A 90 26.37 0.60 -0.08
C THR A 90 25.26 0.50 0.97
N LEU A 91 24.86 1.63 1.56
CA LEU A 91 23.77 1.68 2.53
C LEU A 91 22.47 1.28 1.82
N LYS A 92 22.01 0.05 2.05
CA LYS A 92 20.72 -0.42 1.55
C LYS A 92 19.60 0.24 2.38
N VAL A 93 19.24 1.47 2.03
CA VAL A 93 18.13 2.18 2.69
C VAL A 93 16.80 1.53 2.28
N PRO A 94 15.93 1.12 3.22
CA PRO A 94 14.63 0.55 2.89
C PRO A 94 13.72 1.61 2.25
N LEU A 95 12.96 1.22 1.23
CA LEU A 95 11.93 2.06 0.62
C LEU A 95 10.57 1.41 0.90
N VAL A 96 9.75 2.09 1.70
CA VAL A 96 8.38 1.72 2.02
C VAL A 96 7.45 2.50 1.11
N VAL A 97 6.49 1.83 0.48
CA VAL A 97 5.51 2.48 -0.39
C VAL A 97 4.10 2.14 0.07
N CYS A 98 3.29 3.18 0.29
CA CYS A 98 1.88 3.06 0.64
C CYS A 98 1.04 3.64 -0.50
N ILE A 99 0.26 2.80 -1.18
CA ILE A 99 -0.69 3.21 -2.23
C ILE A 99 -2.10 2.91 -1.73
N THR A 100 -2.85 3.95 -1.36
CA THR A 100 -4.19 3.76 -0.80
C THR A 100 -5.07 5.01 -0.92
N ARG A 101 -6.38 4.81 -0.84
CA ARG A 101 -7.31 5.89 -0.49
C ARG A 101 -7.03 6.35 0.94
N LEU A 102 -7.01 7.65 1.16
CA LEU A 102 -6.81 8.27 2.46
C LEU A 102 -8.17 8.44 3.15
N VAL A 103 -8.64 7.35 3.76
CA VAL A 103 -9.89 7.29 4.54
C VAL A 103 -9.64 6.58 5.86
N ALA A 104 -10.47 6.86 6.88
CA ALA A 104 -10.29 6.32 8.24
C ALA A 104 -10.16 4.78 8.27
N GLN A 105 -10.91 4.06 7.43
CA GLN A 105 -10.85 2.59 7.29
C GLN A 105 -9.44 2.07 6.93
N LYS A 106 -8.59 2.91 6.34
CA LYS A 106 -7.21 2.57 5.94
C LYS A 106 -6.18 2.89 7.02
N GLY A 107 -6.63 3.30 8.21
CA GLY A 107 -5.74 3.56 9.35
C GLY A 107 -4.88 4.79 9.15
N LEU A 108 -5.49 5.95 8.88
CA LEU A 108 -4.76 7.21 8.64
C LEU A 108 -3.74 7.54 9.73
N HIS A 109 -4.12 7.33 10.99
CA HIS A 109 -3.23 7.52 12.14
C HIS A 109 -1.99 6.61 12.08
N LEU A 110 -2.14 5.36 11.62
CA LEU A 110 -1.03 4.43 11.42
C LEU A 110 -0.11 4.89 10.29
N ILE A 111 -0.68 5.40 9.19
CA ILE A 111 0.09 5.93 8.07
C ILE A 111 0.92 7.14 8.56
N THR A 112 0.31 8.09 9.26
CA THR A 112 1.01 9.27 9.79
C THR A 112 2.08 8.89 10.81
N HIS A 113 1.85 7.86 11.63
CA HIS A 113 2.86 7.35 12.54
C HIS A 113 4.02 6.67 11.79
N ALA A 114 3.71 5.89 10.75
CA ALA A 114 4.71 5.20 9.94
C ALA A 114 5.64 6.17 9.21
N ILE A 115 5.16 7.35 8.78
CA ILE A 115 6.02 8.40 8.17
C ILE A 115 7.16 8.77 9.11
N ARG A 116 6.81 9.16 10.34
CA ARG A 116 7.77 9.55 11.37
C ARG A 116 8.71 8.42 11.73
N HIS A 117 8.16 7.22 11.94
CA HIS A 117 8.95 6.06 12.32
C HIS A 117 9.97 5.64 11.25
N VAL A 118 9.58 5.68 9.97
CA VAL A 118 10.50 5.36 8.87
C VAL A 118 11.60 6.41 8.76
N GLU A 119 11.26 7.69 8.94
CA GLU A 119 12.23 8.79 8.92
C GLU A 119 13.24 8.69 10.08
N GLU A 120 12.77 8.39 11.30
CA GLU A 120 13.62 8.16 12.48
C GLU A 120 14.61 7.00 12.30
N LEU A 121 14.21 5.96 11.59
CA LEU A 121 15.06 4.80 11.27
C LEU A 121 15.99 5.03 10.05
N GLY A 122 15.99 6.23 9.47
CA GLY A 122 16.78 6.55 8.28
C GLY A 122 16.31 5.85 7.00
N GLY A 123 15.05 5.42 6.98
CA GLY A 123 14.39 4.82 5.83
C GLY A 123 13.77 5.85 4.88
N GLN A 124 13.21 5.33 3.78
CA GLN A 124 12.46 6.13 2.82
C GLN A 124 11.01 5.67 2.78
N ILE A 125 10.09 6.63 2.67
CA ILE A 125 8.66 6.34 2.54
C ILE A 125 8.03 7.16 1.41
N VAL A 126 7.22 6.50 0.59
CA VAL A 126 6.40 7.12 -0.46
C VAL A 126 4.94 6.82 -0.16
N ILE A 127 4.12 7.87 -0.09
CA ILE A 127 2.67 7.77 0.05
C ILE A 127 2.04 8.30 -1.22
N LEU A 128 1.27 7.46 -1.89
CA LEU A 128 0.46 7.83 -3.04
C LEU A 128 -1.01 7.58 -2.69
N GLY A 129 -1.81 8.64 -2.72
CA GLY A 129 -3.19 8.49 -2.35
C GLY A 129 -4.08 9.65 -2.70
N LYS A 130 -5.36 9.46 -2.41
CA LYS A 130 -6.41 10.46 -2.56
C LYS A 130 -7.29 10.46 -1.33
N ALA A 131 -7.50 11.63 -0.76
CA ALA A 131 -8.51 11.87 0.27
C ALA A 131 -9.83 12.25 -0.39
N SER A 132 -10.94 11.74 0.14
CA SER A 132 -12.30 12.17 -0.25
C SER A 132 -12.86 13.25 0.68
N ASP A 133 -12.27 13.39 1.87
CA ASP A 133 -12.63 14.37 2.90
C ASP A 133 -11.62 15.51 2.87
N GLY A 134 -12.11 16.75 2.72
CA GLY A 134 -11.27 17.95 2.64
C GLY A 134 -10.45 18.20 3.91
N ARG A 135 -10.90 17.73 5.08
CA ARG A 135 -10.10 17.83 6.31
C ARG A 135 -8.88 16.91 6.24
N ILE A 136 -9.07 15.65 5.87
CA ILE A 136 -7.98 14.68 5.71
C ILE A 136 -7.04 15.14 4.60
N GLU A 137 -7.57 15.67 3.50
CA GLU A 137 -6.76 16.25 2.43
C GLU A 137 -5.88 17.39 2.94
N GLY A 138 -6.44 18.32 3.71
CA GLY A 138 -5.71 19.42 4.33
C GLY A 138 -4.59 18.94 5.27
N GLU A 139 -4.87 17.97 6.13
CA GLU A 139 -3.89 17.36 7.03
C GLU A 139 -2.72 16.71 6.26
N PHE A 140 -3.02 15.92 5.23
CA PHE A 140 -1.97 15.28 4.42
C PHE A 140 -1.23 16.27 3.52
N LYS A 141 -1.86 17.38 3.12
CA LYS A 141 -1.19 18.46 2.41
C LYS A 141 -0.17 19.16 3.30
N GLN A 142 -0.51 19.46 4.55
CA GLN A 142 0.44 20.01 5.52
C GLN A 142 1.62 19.07 5.77
N LEU A 143 1.35 17.76 5.89
CA LEU A 143 2.41 16.76 6.01
C LEU A 143 3.29 16.71 4.76
N ALA A 144 2.69 16.82 3.57
CA ALA A 144 3.42 16.86 2.31
C ALA A 144 4.33 18.10 2.26
N ASP A 145 3.82 19.28 2.61
CA ASP A 145 4.59 20.53 2.62
C ASP A 145 5.77 20.46 3.60
N LEU A 146 5.57 19.83 4.76
CA LEU A 146 6.61 19.65 5.78
C LEU A 146 7.71 18.67 5.33
N HIS A 147 7.32 17.49 4.83
CA HIS A 147 8.26 16.38 4.63
C HIS A 147 8.81 16.26 3.21
N ASN A 148 8.12 16.78 2.18
CA ASN A 148 8.55 16.62 0.79
C ASN A 148 9.86 17.37 0.47
N GLN A 149 10.25 18.34 1.31
CA GLN A 149 11.54 19.04 1.20
C GLN A 149 12.73 18.15 1.63
N GLY A 150 12.46 17.11 2.43
CA GLY A 150 13.49 16.22 2.97
C GLY A 150 14.03 15.20 1.96
N PRO A 151 15.05 14.41 2.32
CA PRO A 151 15.63 13.39 1.44
C PRO A 151 14.87 12.04 1.46
N GLY A 152 13.98 11.82 2.43
CA GLY A 152 13.45 10.50 2.78
C GLY A 152 11.96 10.27 2.52
N VAL A 153 11.14 11.31 2.52
CA VAL A 153 9.68 11.20 2.56
C VAL A 153 9.05 11.87 1.34
N ARG A 154 8.16 11.17 0.63
CA ARG A 154 7.38 11.76 -0.46
C ARG A 154 5.92 11.43 -0.30
N ILE A 155 5.09 12.47 -0.21
CA ILE A 155 3.64 12.38 -0.12
C ILE A 155 3.06 13.00 -1.38
N LEU A 156 2.41 12.17 -2.19
CA LEU A 156 1.80 12.52 -3.46
C LEU A 156 0.29 12.38 -3.34
N LEU A 157 -0.37 13.52 -3.34
CA LEU A 157 -1.83 13.60 -3.41
C LEU A 157 -2.21 13.71 -4.88
N LEU A 158 -2.99 12.74 -5.38
CA LEU A 158 -3.49 12.78 -6.75
C LEU A 158 -4.58 13.85 -6.86
N TYR A 159 -4.20 15.04 -7.32
CA TYR A 159 -5.11 16.13 -7.68
C TYR A 159 -5.79 15.83 -9.03
N ARG A 160 -7.02 16.33 -9.20
CA ARG A 160 -7.74 16.30 -10.48
C ARG A 160 -7.19 17.34 -11.43
#